data_AF-A0A2E0DUJ5-F1
#
_entry.id   AF-A0A2E0DUJ5-F1
#
_cell.length_a   1.000
_cell.length_b   1.000
_cell.length_c   1.000
_cell.angle_alpha   90.00
_cell.angle_beta   90.00
_cell.angle_gamma   90.00
#
_symmetry.space_group_name_H-M   'P 1'
#
loop_
_entity.id
_entity.type
_entity.pdbx_description
1 polymer ?
#
loop_
_entity_poly.entity_id
_entity_poly.type
_entity_poly.pdbx_seq_one_letter_code
_entity_poly.pdbx_strand_id
1 'polypeptide(L)'
;MDTGSILVLSILGGGFIIGVWFILIRRDAALEVRQGMVADGLRAPVQGSSFSSARSEFERKLIMIESERRRRNLSGGSISLIQQEQQPIEPVQEEEPPVEVEEVVEEEDNEESEEDMLERRRLRDEEWARREEEEERRRLEEEEAALAEQQERLKKEQEEQAEKDRLEAEKAAEEARLAAERDAAAQAERDAEEATRQAELAAAEEQRLAEIRAAQEKEALERRKAASRALEELRARLEREGARSSDVQVSLMWNNYNDLDLHVVCPSGERIHGGNRKSACGGELDVDANVRPDSRKPVENVVWPEGEAPAGTYQVFAHYYKKHKKRRSKDPTKFQVIANAYGDLMEYSGELSFGEEIQLVCTFEVPTMEERERIKRDLEEQIRRSESGEISADQILADEATPKQVEFGELVDEIESEIADQPEDDGSGVPPAPDLD
;
A
#
# COMPACT_ATOMS: atom_id res chain seq x y z
N MET A 1 36.90 31.22 -8.72
CA MET A 1 36.59 30.20 -9.75
C MET A 1 37.46 30.51 -10.94
N ASP A 2 38.19 29.51 -11.42
CA ASP A 2 39.07 29.67 -12.57
C ASP A 2 38.27 30.00 -13.82
N THR A 3 38.78 30.90 -14.66
CA THR A 3 38.09 31.31 -15.91
C THR A 3 37.87 30.13 -16.85
N GLY A 4 38.76 29.13 -16.81
CA GLY A 4 38.60 27.86 -17.53
C GLY A 4 37.43 27.01 -17.03
N SER A 5 37.17 26.98 -15.71
CA SER A 5 36.08 26.19 -15.14
C SER A 5 34.70 26.74 -15.50
N ILE A 6 34.57 28.08 -15.54
CA ILE A 6 33.33 28.75 -15.94
C ILE A 6 33.03 28.51 -17.42
N LEU A 7 34.06 28.47 -18.27
CA LEU A 7 33.91 28.19 -19.70
C LEU A 7 33.45 26.75 -19.95
N VAL A 8 34.04 25.77 -19.26
CA VAL A 8 33.63 24.36 -19.37
C VAL A 8 32.21 24.14 -18.85
N LEU A 9 31.84 24.76 -17.72
CA LEU A 9 30.49 24.67 -17.18
C LEU A 9 29.44 25.30 -18.12
N SER A 10 29.81 26.40 -18.78
CA SER A 10 28.93 27.09 -19.75
C SER A 10 28.74 26.27 -21.02
N ILE A 11 29.78 25.59 -21.50
CA ILE A 11 29.69 24.72 -22.68
C ILE A 11 28.85 23.47 -22.39
N LEU A 12 29.08 22.81 -21.24
CA LEU A 12 28.34 21.62 -20.85
C LEU A 12 26.88 21.93 -20.49
N GLY A 13 26.63 23.03 -19.76
CA GLY A 13 25.27 23.48 -19.44
C GLY A 13 24.50 23.95 -20.67
N GLY A 14 25.17 24.67 -21.58
CA GLY A 14 24.58 25.08 -22.85
C GLY A 14 24.21 23.90 -23.76
N GLY A 15 25.07 22.89 -23.84
CA GLY A 15 24.81 21.66 -24.60
C GLY A 15 23.61 20.87 -24.09
N PHE A 16 23.43 20.77 -22.77
CA PHE A 16 22.29 20.09 -22.17
C PHE A 16 20.96 20.80 -22.48
N ILE A 17 20.92 22.12 -22.34
CA ILE A 17 19.70 22.89 -22.63
C ILE A 17 19.36 22.88 -24.11
N ILE A 18 20.35 22.95 -25.01
CA ILE A 18 20.13 22.82 -26.45
C ILE A 18 19.64 21.40 -26.79
N GLY A 19 20.16 20.36 -26.13
CA GLY A 19 19.70 18.98 -26.31
C GLY A 19 18.25 18.76 -25.89
N VAL A 20 17.86 19.28 -24.72
CA VAL A 20 16.47 19.21 -24.22
C VAL A 20 15.52 20.01 -25.12
N TRP A 21 15.95 21.19 -25.57
CA TRP A 21 15.19 22.02 -26.51
C TRP A 21 15.01 21.33 -27.88
N PHE A 22 16.04 20.64 -28.37
CA PHE A 22 15.97 19.88 -29.62
C PHE A 22 15.06 18.64 -29.51
N ILE A 23 15.03 17.98 -28.35
CA ILE A 23 14.10 16.87 -28.07
C ILE A 23 12.64 17.36 -28.05
N LEU A 24 12.38 18.54 -27.47
CA LEU A 24 11.03 19.10 -27.40
C LEU A 24 10.52 19.64 -28.75
N ILE A 25 11.42 20.05 -29.66
CA ILE A 25 11.07 20.59 -30.98
C ILE A 25 10.97 19.52 -32.05
N ARG A 26 11.66 18.37 -31.91
CA ARG A 26 11.45 17.22 -32.80
C ARG A 26 10.16 16.49 -32.44
N ARG A 27 9.05 16.98 -32.99
CA ARG A 27 7.72 16.36 -32.89
C ARG A 27 7.49 15.12 -33.79
N ASP A 28 8.54 14.48 -34.30
CA ASP A 28 8.44 13.26 -35.13
C ASP A 28 9.45 12.18 -34.72
N ALA A 29 9.52 11.87 -33.43
CA ALA A 29 9.98 10.56 -33.00
C ALA A 29 8.75 9.70 -32.79
N ALA A 30 8.51 8.77 -33.72
CA ALA A 30 7.58 7.68 -33.51
C ALA A 30 8.09 6.86 -32.32
N LEU A 31 7.65 7.21 -31.12
CA LEU A 31 7.69 6.32 -29.97
C LEU A 31 6.79 5.15 -30.34
N GLU A 32 7.42 4.04 -30.72
CA GLU A 32 6.76 2.75 -30.83
C GLU A 32 6.37 2.31 -29.41
N VAL A 33 5.30 2.92 -28.89
CA VAL A 33 4.63 2.46 -27.68
C VAL A 33 4.02 1.13 -28.06
N ARG A 34 4.67 0.04 -27.64
CA ARG A 34 4.02 -1.28 -27.61
C ARG A 34 2.78 -1.17 -26.73
N GLN A 35 1.67 -0.92 -27.40
CA GLN A 35 0.32 -0.89 -26.87
C GLN A 35 -0.05 -2.35 -26.55
N GLY A 36 0.15 -2.73 -25.30
CA GLY A 36 -0.04 -4.11 -24.86
C GLY A 36 0.07 -4.27 -23.35
N MET A 37 -0.73 -3.54 -22.59
CA MET A 37 -1.19 -3.99 -21.27
C MET A 37 -2.50 -3.26 -20.95
N VAL A 38 -3.58 -3.84 -21.45
CA VAL A 38 -4.95 -3.56 -21.00
C VAL A 38 -5.09 -4.14 -19.60
N ALA A 39 -5.69 -3.37 -18.71
CA ALA A 39 -6.06 -3.77 -17.37
C ALA A 39 -7.18 -4.82 -17.42
N ASP A 40 -6.81 -6.08 -17.59
CA ASP A 40 -7.70 -7.24 -17.40
C ASP A 40 -7.08 -8.21 -16.38
N GLY A 41 -6.72 -7.66 -15.21
CA GLY A 41 -6.00 -8.38 -14.15
C GLY A 41 -6.44 -8.05 -12.73
N LEU A 42 -7.48 -7.23 -12.52
CA LEU A 42 -7.97 -6.89 -11.18
C LEU A 42 -9.01 -7.88 -10.62
N ARG A 43 -9.21 -9.02 -11.27
CA ARG A 43 -9.97 -10.15 -10.72
C ARG A 43 -9.33 -11.49 -11.11
N ALA A 44 -8.12 -11.73 -10.63
CA ALA A 44 -7.60 -13.09 -10.49
C ALA A 44 -6.62 -13.14 -9.29
N PRO A 45 -6.70 -14.17 -8.43
CA PRO A 45 -5.91 -14.23 -7.21
C PRO A 45 -4.43 -14.38 -7.55
N VAL A 46 -3.60 -13.56 -6.91
CA VAL A 46 -2.14 -13.63 -6.97
C VAL A 46 -1.68 -15.02 -6.56
N GLN A 47 -1.16 -15.81 -7.51
CA GLN A 47 -0.40 -17.01 -7.18
C GLN A 47 0.93 -16.58 -6.59
N GLY A 48 1.06 -16.78 -5.27
CA GLY A 48 2.27 -16.51 -4.51
C GLY A 48 3.48 -17.24 -5.09
N SER A 49 4.62 -16.56 -5.01
CA SER A 49 5.94 -17.12 -5.16
C SER A 49 6.08 -18.42 -4.37
N SER A 50 6.19 -19.49 -5.14
CA SER A 50 6.55 -20.88 -4.82
C SER A 50 7.31 -21.12 -3.50
N PHE A 51 6.56 -21.28 -2.41
CA PHE A 51 6.98 -22.03 -1.22
C PHE A 51 6.67 -23.55 -1.35
N SER A 52 6.08 -24.01 -2.46
CA SER A 52 5.74 -25.44 -2.65
C SER A 52 6.98 -26.31 -2.87
N SER A 53 8.03 -25.79 -3.49
CA SER A 53 9.28 -26.54 -3.69
C SER A 53 9.97 -26.83 -2.35
N ALA A 54 10.10 -25.81 -1.47
CA ALA A 54 10.64 -25.99 -0.12
C ALA A 54 9.76 -26.92 0.73
N ARG A 55 8.42 -26.78 0.65
CA ARG A 55 7.49 -27.65 1.38
C ARG A 55 7.54 -29.11 0.90
N SER A 56 7.74 -29.35 -0.40
CA SER A 56 7.87 -30.70 -0.97
C SER A 56 9.16 -31.41 -0.55
N GLU A 57 10.26 -30.67 -0.35
CA GLU A 57 11.50 -31.23 0.19
C GLU A 57 11.41 -31.50 1.69
N PHE A 58 10.73 -30.63 2.44
CA PHE A 58 10.46 -30.85 3.86
C PHE A 58 9.54 -32.05 4.07
N GLU A 59 8.48 -32.22 3.27
CA GLU A 59 7.59 -33.40 3.34
C GLU A 59 8.32 -34.70 2.93
N ARG A 60 9.20 -34.66 1.90
CA ARG A 60 10.05 -35.81 1.56
C ARG A 60 10.99 -36.21 2.69
N LYS A 61 11.61 -35.23 3.36
CA LYS A 61 12.50 -35.49 4.51
C LYS A 61 11.72 -35.92 5.74
N LEU A 62 10.52 -35.40 5.98
CA LEU A 62 9.65 -35.83 7.08
C LEU A 62 9.22 -37.29 6.93
N ILE A 63 8.83 -37.70 5.73
CA ILE A 63 8.44 -39.10 5.41
C ILE A 63 9.65 -40.04 5.58
N MET A 64 10.85 -39.60 5.20
CA MET A 64 12.08 -40.38 5.38
C MET A 64 12.43 -40.57 6.86
N ILE A 65 12.30 -39.50 7.67
CA ILE A 65 12.53 -39.54 9.12
C ILE A 65 11.45 -40.36 9.85
N GLU A 66 10.19 -40.28 9.41
CA GLU A 66 9.10 -41.11 9.93
C GLU A 66 9.30 -42.61 9.64
N SER A 67 9.88 -42.94 8.47
CA SER A 67 10.25 -44.30 8.09
C SER A 67 11.41 -44.88 8.94
N GLU A 68 12.38 -44.05 9.33
CA GLU A 68 13.46 -44.44 10.24
C GLU A 68 12.97 -44.62 11.68
N ARG A 69 12.03 -43.77 12.13
CA ARG A 69 11.44 -43.89 13.47
C ARG A 69 10.56 -45.13 13.59
N ARG A 70 9.87 -45.55 12.52
CA ARG A 70 9.18 -46.85 12.43
C ARG A 70 10.16 -48.04 12.44
N ARG A 71 11.31 -47.94 11.77
CA ARG A 71 12.36 -48.99 11.82
C ARG A 71 12.98 -49.14 13.22
N ARG A 72 13.18 -48.05 13.96
CA ARG A 72 13.65 -48.11 15.36
C ARG A 72 12.58 -48.61 16.33
N ASN A 73 11.31 -48.23 16.14
CA ASN A 73 10.21 -48.69 16.99
C ASN A 73 9.78 -50.15 16.74
N LEU A 74 10.15 -50.75 15.59
CA LEU A 74 9.96 -52.18 15.30
C LEU A 74 11.17 -53.04 15.72
N SER A 75 12.30 -52.42 16.09
CA SER A 75 13.55 -53.10 16.47
C SER A 75 13.75 -53.20 17.99
N GLY A 76 12.67 -53.10 18.77
CA GLY A 76 12.68 -53.28 20.22
C GLY A 76 11.94 -54.55 20.63
N GLY A 77 12.62 -55.71 20.63
CA GLY A 77 12.16 -56.87 21.40
C GLY A 77 12.48 -58.26 20.84
N SER A 78 13.34 -58.97 21.57
CA SER A 78 13.53 -60.43 21.70
C SER A 78 14.31 -61.23 20.63
N ILE A 79 15.58 -61.48 20.94
CA ILE A 79 16.20 -62.77 21.33
C ILE A 79 15.81 -64.07 20.58
N SER A 80 16.91 -64.73 20.15
CA SER A 80 17.17 -66.18 19.88
C SER A 80 16.62 -66.81 18.60
N LEU A 81 17.51 -67.33 17.73
CA LEU A 81 17.91 -68.75 17.72
C LEU A 81 18.96 -69.04 16.62
N ILE A 82 20.08 -69.65 17.03
CA ILE A 82 20.94 -70.65 16.36
C ILE A 82 20.80 -70.80 14.83
N GLN A 83 21.88 -70.52 14.09
CA GLN A 83 22.34 -71.43 13.03
C GLN A 83 23.85 -71.29 12.78
N GLN A 84 24.45 -72.47 12.65
CA GLN A 84 25.84 -72.85 12.50
C GLN A 84 26.31 -72.65 11.04
N GLU A 85 27.48 -72.05 10.82
CA GLU A 85 28.29 -72.10 9.59
C GLU A 85 29.69 -71.55 9.94
N GLN A 86 30.61 -72.40 10.41
CA GLN A 86 31.72 -72.97 9.63
C GLN A 86 32.37 -71.99 8.64
N GLN A 87 33.54 -71.47 9.02
CA GLN A 87 34.59 -71.02 8.09
C GLN A 87 35.78 -71.97 8.19
N PRO A 88 36.55 -72.13 7.09
CA PRO A 88 37.44 -73.26 6.90
C PRO A 88 38.77 -73.05 7.62
N ILE A 89 39.25 -74.13 8.22
CA ILE A 89 40.62 -74.31 8.69
C ILE A 89 41.45 -74.69 7.45
N GLU A 90 42.50 -73.92 7.16
CA GLU A 90 43.57 -74.38 6.25
C GLU A 90 44.35 -75.51 6.93
N PRO A 91 44.67 -76.61 6.23
CA PRO A 91 45.45 -77.69 6.81
C PRO A 91 46.93 -77.29 6.90
N VAL A 92 47.45 -77.24 8.13
CA VAL A 92 48.88 -77.25 8.43
C VAL A 92 49.45 -78.60 8.00
N GLN A 93 50.44 -78.57 7.12
CA GLN A 93 51.22 -79.73 6.70
C GLN A 93 52.15 -80.14 7.85
N GLU A 94 51.87 -81.30 8.46
CA GLU A 94 52.84 -82.02 9.28
C GLU A 94 53.93 -82.60 8.38
N GLU A 95 55.12 -82.00 8.41
CA GLU A 95 56.35 -82.66 7.96
C GLU A 95 56.95 -83.44 9.14
N GLU A 96 56.90 -84.77 9.05
CA GLU A 96 57.63 -85.68 9.92
C GLU A 96 59.15 -85.54 9.70
N PRO A 97 59.99 -85.46 10.75
CA PRO A 97 61.42 -85.68 10.60
C PRO A 97 61.73 -87.19 10.51
N PRO A 98 62.68 -87.61 9.66
CA PRO A 98 62.94 -89.02 9.39
C PRO A 98 63.72 -89.70 10.51
N VAL A 99 63.31 -90.93 10.78
CA VAL A 99 63.95 -91.90 11.67
C VAL A 99 65.24 -92.39 11.02
N GLU A 100 66.39 -92.07 11.61
CA GLU A 100 67.67 -92.69 11.28
C GLU A 100 67.70 -94.15 11.75
N VAL A 101 68.25 -94.99 10.88
CA VAL A 101 68.31 -96.45 10.98
C VAL A 101 69.48 -96.83 11.90
N GLU A 102 69.21 -97.55 12.99
CA GLU A 102 70.24 -98.17 13.82
C GLU A 102 70.99 -99.27 13.05
N GLU A 103 72.32 -99.17 13.00
CA GLU A 103 73.23 -100.26 12.65
C GLU A 103 73.61 -101.03 13.91
N VAL A 104 73.46 -102.35 13.83
CA VAL A 104 73.69 -103.34 14.88
C VAL A 104 75.17 -103.43 15.25
N VAL A 105 75.48 -103.27 16.54
CA VAL A 105 76.72 -103.81 17.15
C VAL A 105 76.30 -104.84 18.18
N GLU A 106 76.69 -106.09 17.95
CA GLU A 106 76.54 -107.21 18.87
C GLU A 106 77.40 -106.96 20.13
N GLU A 107 76.79 -106.94 21.32
CA GLU A 107 77.47 -107.30 22.56
C GLU A 107 76.57 -108.21 23.42
N GLU A 108 77.21 -109.25 23.96
CA GLU A 108 76.61 -110.44 24.57
C GLU A 108 75.93 -110.19 25.92
N ASP A 109 74.87 -110.99 26.14
CA ASP A 109 74.35 -111.52 27.41
C ASP A 109 74.13 -110.57 28.60
N ASN A 110 72.87 -110.19 28.83
CA ASN A 110 72.26 -110.34 30.17
C ASN A 110 70.71 -110.25 30.10
N GLU A 111 70.00 -111.23 30.65
CA GLU A 111 68.54 -111.30 30.67
C GLU A 111 67.94 -110.26 31.65
N GLU A 112 67.19 -109.26 31.14
CA GLU A 112 66.25 -108.42 31.91
C GLU A 112 64.85 -108.50 31.25
N SER A 113 63.80 -108.61 32.07
CA SER A 113 62.42 -108.95 31.65
C SER A 113 61.72 -107.82 30.86
N GLU A 114 61.04 -108.18 29.76
CA GLU A 114 60.28 -107.27 28.88
C GLU A 114 59.22 -106.40 29.62
N GLU A 115 58.73 -106.84 30.78
CA GLU A 115 57.68 -106.14 31.53
C GLU A 115 58.18 -104.83 32.20
N ASP A 116 59.40 -104.83 32.77
CA ASP A 116 59.96 -103.66 33.48
C ASP A 116 60.33 -102.53 32.51
N MET A 117 60.73 -102.89 31.29
CA MET A 117 61.07 -101.93 30.24
C MET A 117 59.84 -101.15 29.75
N LEU A 118 58.69 -101.83 29.68
CA LEU A 118 57.40 -101.24 29.28
C LEU A 118 56.81 -100.36 30.38
N GLU A 119 56.93 -100.74 31.65
CA GLU A 119 56.42 -99.95 32.78
C GLU A 119 57.21 -98.65 32.96
N ARG A 120 58.54 -98.69 32.80
CA ARG A 120 59.40 -97.49 32.82
C ARG A 120 59.16 -96.57 31.62
N ARG A 121 58.70 -97.11 30.48
CA ARG A 121 58.27 -96.33 29.31
C ARG A 121 56.94 -95.64 29.58
N ARG A 122 55.94 -96.36 30.11
CA ARG A 122 54.65 -95.79 30.51
C ARG A 122 54.77 -94.65 31.52
N LEU A 123 55.58 -94.83 32.56
CA LEU A 123 55.80 -93.78 33.57
C LEU A 123 56.49 -92.54 32.97
N ARG A 124 57.42 -92.72 32.02
CA ARG A 124 58.05 -91.58 31.31
C ARG A 124 57.05 -90.89 30.39
N ASP A 125 56.22 -91.64 29.69
CA ASP A 125 55.21 -91.10 28.78
C ASP A 125 54.10 -90.36 29.56
N GLU A 126 53.69 -90.87 30.72
CA GLU A 126 52.76 -90.20 31.63
C GLU A 126 53.35 -88.94 32.27
N GLU A 127 54.63 -88.97 32.70
CA GLU A 127 55.32 -87.76 33.18
C GLU A 127 55.54 -86.73 32.07
N TRP A 128 55.79 -87.19 30.84
CA TRP A 128 55.94 -86.34 29.66
C TRP A 128 54.62 -85.68 29.30
N ALA A 129 53.52 -86.45 29.23
CA ALA A 129 52.18 -85.93 29.00
C ALA A 129 51.74 -84.93 30.08
N ARG A 130 52.05 -85.20 31.36
CA ARG A 130 51.72 -84.26 32.45
C ARG A 130 52.51 -82.94 32.35
N ARG A 131 53.77 -82.99 31.94
CA ARG A 131 54.59 -81.78 31.70
C ARG A 131 54.10 -81.02 30.48
N GLU A 132 53.74 -81.72 29.42
CA GLU A 132 53.20 -81.12 28.21
C GLU A 132 51.86 -80.41 28.47
N GLU A 133 50.94 -81.06 29.18
CA GLU A 133 49.63 -80.48 29.56
C GLU A 133 49.76 -79.29 30.53
N GLU A 134 50.76 -79.32 31.42
CA GLU A 134 51.09 -78.21 32.33
C GLU A 134 51.76 -77.04 31.59
N GLU A 135 52.59 -77.31 30.58
CA GLU A 135 53.17 -76.31 29.68
C GLU A 135 52.11 -75.69 28.75
N GLU A 136 51.19 -76.50 28.19
CA GLU A 136 50.07 -75.99 27.40
C GLU A 136 49.13 -75.12 28.23
N ARG A 137 48.78 -75.55 29.44
CA ARG A 137 47.96 -74.75 30.36
C ARG A 137 48.63 -73.40 30.66
N ARG A 138 49.95 -73.40 30.88
CA ARG A 138 50.71 -72.17 31.12
C ARG A 138 50.79 -71.28 29.89
N ARG A 139 50.93 -71.86 28.69
CA ARG A 139 50.90 -71.10 27.42
C ARG A 139 49.53 -70.46 27.19
N LEU A 140 48.45 -71.19 27.46
CA LEU A 140 47.09 -70.67 27.36
C LEU A 140 46.82 -69.57 28.39
N GLU A 141 47.27 -69.73 29.64
CA GLU A 141 47.18 -68.68 30.67
C GLU A 141 48.00 -67.43 30.29
N GLU A 142 49.19 -67.60 29.72
CA GLU A 142 50.04 -66.49 29.24
C GLU A 142 49.42 -65.80 28.00
N GLU A 143 48.82 -66.54 27.08
CA GLU A 143 48.13 -66.01 25.91
C GLU A 143 46.83 -65.29 26.29
N GLU A 144 46.05 -65.84 27.22
CA GLU A 144 44.85 -65.21 27.78
C GLU A 144 45.20 -63.93 28.55
N ALA A 145 46.28 -63.96 29.34
CA ALA A 145 46.78 -62.77 30.03
C ALA A 145 47.28 -61.69 29.05
N ALA A 146 47.97 -62.07 27.97
CA ALA A 146 48.42 -61.15 26.94
C ALA A 146 47.23 -60.52 26.17
N LEU A 147 46.21 -61.31 25.85
CA LEU A 147 44.97 -60.82 25.24
C LEU A 147 44.23 -59.86 26.17
N ALA A 148 44.16 -60.17 27.46
CA ALA A 148 43.54 -59.32 28.47
C ALA A 148 44.27 -57.98 28.63
N GLU A 149 45.62 -57.96 28.66
CA GLU A 149 46.39 -56.72 28.69
C GLU A 149 46.17 -55.89 27.41
N GLN A 150 46.14 -56.55 26.24
CA GLN A 150 45.87 -55.87 24.97
C GLN A 150 44.46 -55.27 24.94
N GLN A 151 43.46 -55.98 25.45
CA GLN A 151 42.08 -55.48 25.58
C GLN A 151 41.99 -54.30 26.55
N GLU A 152 42.69 -54.34 27.68
CA GLU A 152 42.71 -53.25 28.65
C GLU A 152 43.35 -51.98 28.06
N ARG A 153 44.47 -52.12 27.34
CA ARG A 153 45.12 -51.01 26.63
C ARG A 153 44.19 -50.37 25.60
N LEU A 154 43.55 -51.18 24.75
CA LEU A 154 42.59 -50.69 23.77
C LEU A 154 41.42 -49.98 24.43
N LYS A 155 40.90 -50.52 25.54
CA LYS A 155 39.82 -49.89 26.29
C LYS A 155 40.25 -48.53 26.86
N LYS A 156 41.45 -48.44 27.41
CA LYS A 156 42.00 -47.19 27.95
C LYS A 156 42.21 -46.13 26.86
N GLU A 157 42.77 -46.53 25.73
CA GLU A 157 42.91 -45.64 24.56
C GLU A 157 41.55 -45.17 24.03
N GLN A 158 40.55 -46.06 23.99
CA GLN A 158 39.18 -45.70 23.63
C GLN A 158 38.54 -44.73 24.62
N GLU A 159 38.75 -44.92 25.92
CA GLU A 159 38.26 -44.01 26.96
C GLU A 159 38.92 -42.63 26.88
N GLU A 160 40.24 -42.57 26.69
CA GLU A 160 40.98 -41.30 26.49
C GLU A 160 40.53 -40.58 25.22
N GLN A 161 40.34 -41.31 24.11
CA GLN A 161 39.83 -40.74 22.87
C GLN A 161 38.40 -40.22 23.04
N ALA A 162 37.52 -40.98 23.72
CA ALA A 162 36.15 -40.56 23.98
C ALA A 162 36.07 -39.32 24.90
N GLU A 163 36.96 -39.21 25.90
CA GLU A 163 37.06 -38.01 26.74
C GLU A 163 37.51 -36.79 25.92
N LYS A 164 38.52 -36.96 25.07
CA LYS A 164 39.00 -35.91 24.18
C LYS A 164 37.93 -35.44 23.21
N ASP A 165 37.24 -36.37 22.54
CA ASP A 165 36.15 -36.07 21.61
C ASP A 165 34.99 -35.35 22.32
N ARG A 166 34.69 -35.72 23.58
CA ARG A 166 33.68 -35.05 24.39
C ARG A 166 34.07 -33.60 24.69
N LEU A 167 35.32 -33.36 25.08
CA LEU A 167 35.82 -32.00 25.35
C LEU A 167 35.86 -31.13 24.10
N GLU A 168 36.25 -31.70 22.95
CA GLU A 168 36.21 -31.02 21.67
C GLU A 168 34.76 -30.70 21.24
N ALA A 169 33.83 -31.63 21.43
CA ALA A 169 32.41 -31.42 21.16
C ALA A 169 31.80 -30.33 22.07
N GLU A 170 32.18 -30.29 23.34
CA GLU A 170 31.72 -29.26 24.29
C GLU A 170 32.23 -27.87 23.88
N LYS A 171 33.52 -27.75 23.55
CA LYS A 171 34.10 -26.50 23.04
C LYS A 171 33.46 -26.05 21.72
N ALA A 172 33.25 -26.98 20.79
CA ALA A 172 32.59 -26.68 19.53
C ALA A 172 31.14 -26.22 19.73
N ALA A 173 30.42 -26.82 20.69
CA ALA A 173 29.07 -26.41 21.04
C ALA A 173 29.03 -25.02 21.69
N GLU A 174 29.98 -24.71 22.58
CA GLU A 174 30.12 -23.37 23.19
C GLU A 174 30.43 -22.31 22.12
N GLU A 175 31.37 -22.59 21.23
CA GLU A 175 31.73 -21.69 20.13
C GLU A 175 30.56 -21.47 19.17
N ALA A 176 29.81 -22.52 18.83
CA ALA A 176 28.61 -22.42 18.01
C ALA A 176 27.51 -21.57 18.68
N ARG A 177 27.36 -21.66 20.01
CA ARG A 177 26.42 -20.80 20.75
C ARG A 177 26.85 -19.34 20.73
N LEU A 178 28.14 -19.06 20.94
CA LEU A 178 28.68 -17.71 20.89
C LEU A 178 28.58 -17.10 19.49
N ALA A 179 28.79 -17.90 18.44
CA ALA A 179 28.61 -17.47 17.06
C ALA A 179 27.13 -17.13 16.78
N ALA A 180 26.20 -18.01 17.19
CA ALA A 180 24.77 -17.76 17.03
C ALA A 180 24.29 -16.50 17.78
N GLU A 181 24.83 -16.23 18.98
CA GLU A 181 24.52 -15.01 19.74
C GLU A 181 25.03 -13.76 19.03
N ARG A 182 26.26 -13.78 18.47
CA ARG A 182 26.80 -12.67 17.68
C ARG A 182 25.98 -12.40 16.42
N ASP A 183 25.58 -13.46 15.71
CA ASP A 183 24.77 -13.34 14.50
C ASP A 183 23.37 -12.79 14.82
N ALA A 184 22.78 -13.24 15.94
CA ALA A 184 21.49 -12.72 16.42
C ALA A 184 21.59 -11.25 16.83
N ALA A 185 22.67 -10.84 17.52
CA ALA A 185 22.91 -9.45 17.86
C ALA A 185 23.10 -8.57 16.62
N ALA A 186 23.88 -9.04 15.64
CA ALA A 186 24.08 -8.33 14.38
C ALA A 186 22.79 -8.24 13.55
N GLN A 187 21.91 -9.25 13.60
CA GLN A 187 20.60 -9.19 12.96
C GLN A 187 19.69 -8.18 13.66
N ALA A 188 19.64 -8.20 14.99
CA ALA A 188 18.84 -7.26 15.77
C ALA A 188 19.26 -5.79 15.54
N GLU A 189 20.56 -5.53 15.36
CA GLU A 189 21.06 -4.20 15.00
C GLU A 189 20.57 -3.76 13.60
N ARG A 190 20.64 -4.64 12.60
CA ARG A 190 20.11 -4.37 11.26
C ARG A 190 18.60 -4.12 11.27
N ASP A 191 17.85 -4.95 12.00
CA ASP A 191 16.40 -4.81 12.11
C ASP A 191 16.03 -3.49 12.80
N ALA A 192 16.81 -3.06 13.79
CA ALA A 192 16.62 -1.77 14.46
C ALA A 192 16.91 -0.59 13.51
N GLU A 193 17.98 -0.65 12.71
CA GLU A 193 18.29 0.37 11.69
C GLU A 193 17.24 0.41 10.57
N GLU A 194 16.72 -0.74 10.14
CA GLU A 194 15.63 -0.77 9.18
C GLU A 194 14.33 -0.19 9.77
N ALA A 195 14.04 -0.47 11.04
CA ALA A 195 12.88 0.10 11.73
C ALA A 195 12.97 1.62 11.87
N THR A 196 14.15 2.17 12.18
CA THR A 196 14.34 3.63 12.23
C THR A 196 14.16 4.25 10.85
N ARG A 197 14.74 3.65 9.79
CA ARG A 197 14.55 4.11 8.41
C ARG A 197 13.08 4.06 7.98
N GLN A 198 12.34 3.02 8.37
CA GLN A 198 10.90 2.92 8.10
C GLN A 198 10.10 4.00 8.84
N ALA A 199 10.45 4.27 10.10
CA ALA A 199 9.80 5.33 10.89
C ALA A 199 10.06 6.72 10.29
N GLU A 200 11.27 7.00 9.83
CA GLU A 200 11.61 8.26 9.16
C GLU A 200 10.85 8.42 7.84
N LEU A 201 10.75 7.37 7.04
CA LEU A 201 9.95 7.37 5.81
C LEU A 201 8.46 7.59 6.09
N ALA A 202 7.92 6.91 7.11
CA ALA A 202 6.52 7.07 7.51
C ALA A 202 6.23 8.50 8.00
N ALA A 203 7.13 9.08 8.80
CA ALA A 203 7.01 10.48 9.26
C ALA A 203 7.08 11.47 8.09
N ALA A 204 7.95 11.22 7.10
CA ALA A 204 8.04 12.05 5.90
C ALA A 204 6.77 11.93 5.02
N GLU A 205 6.18 10.73 4.92
CA GLU A 205 4.91 10.53 4.21
C GLU A 205 3.76 11.25 4.91
N GLU A 206 3.68 11.17 6.24
CA GLU A 206 2.67 11.87 7.04
C GLU A 206 2.76 13.39 6.85
N GLN A 207 3.97 13.95 6.88
CA GLN A 207 4.18 15.38 6.61
C GLN A 207 3.73 15.78 5.21
N ARG A 208 4.04 14.97 4.19
CA ARG A 208 3.59 15.20 2.81
C ARG A 208 2.06 15.16 2.70
N LEU A 209 1.40 14.21 3.37
CA LEU A 209 -0.06 14.11 3.38
C LEU A 209 -0.70 15.29 4.11
N ALA A 210 -0.09 15.76 5.21
CA ALA A 210 -0.54 16.95 5.92
C ALA A 210 -0.43 18.22 5.04
N GLU A 211 0.65 18.38 4.29
CA GLU A 211 0.81 19.49 3.35
C GLU A 211 -0.24 19.44 2.22
N ILE A 212 -0.50 18.26 1.66
CA ILE A 212 -1.54 18.07 0.64
C ILE A 212 -2.92 18.44 1.21
N ARG A 213 -3.25 17.98 2.42
CA ARG A 213 -4.52 18.29 3.08
C ARG A 213 -4.65 19.79 3.34
N ALA A 214 -3.61 20.43 3.88
CA ALA A 214 -3.61 21.87 4.12
C ALA A 214 -3.74 22.68 2.82
N ALA A 215 -3.12 22.22 1.72
CA ALA A 215 -3.28 22.83 0.40
C ALA A 215 -4.71 22.69 -0.13
N GLN A 216 -5.33 21.51 0.04
CA GLN A 216 -6.73 21.28 -0.33
C GLN A 216 -7.70 22.13 0.49
N GLU A 217 -7.51 22.23 1.80
CA GLU A 217 -8.32 23.09 2.68
C GLU A 217 -8.19 24.56 2.28
N LYS A 218 -6.97 25.03 2.01
CA LYS A 218 -6.74 26.40 1.54
C LYS A 218 -7.41 26.65 0.20
N GLU A 219 -7.30 25.72 -0.75
CA GLU A 219 -7.97 25.84 -2.04
C GLU A 219 -9.50 25.85 -1.89
N ALA A 220 -10.05 25.00 -1.03
CA ALA A 220 -11.48 24.98 -0.73
C ALA A 220 -11.97 26.30 -0.13
N LEU A 221 -11.21 26.88 0.81
CA LEU A 221 -11.51 28.18 1.40
C LEU A 221 -11.50 29.31 0.36
N GLU A 222 -10.50 29.33 -0.52
CA GLU A 222 -10.42 30.33 -1.58
C GLU A 222 -11.55 30.16 -2.61
N ARG A 223 -11.94 28.93 -2.94
CA ARG A 223 -13.13 28.67 -3.76
C ARG A 223 -14.41 29.16 -3.08
N ARG A 224 -14.61 28.89 -1.79
CA ARG A 224 -15.78 29.38 -1.02
C ARG A 224 -15.82 30.90 -0.97
N LYS A 225 -14.69 31.56 -0.73
CA LYS A 225 -14.58 33.03 -0.75
C LYS A 225 -14.86 33.61 -2.14
N ALA A 226 -14.37 32.96 -3.20
CA ALA A 226 -14.64 33.39 -4.57
C ALA A 226 -16.14 33.28 -4.91
N ALA A 227 -16.78 32.16 -4.54
CA ALA A 227 -18.22 31.98 -4.71
C ALA A 227 -19.03 33.02 -3.92
N SER A 228 -18.65 33.29 -2.66
CA SER A 228 -19.27 34.33 -1.83
C SER A 228 -19.22 35.71 -2.49
N ARG A 229 -18.04 36.09 -3.01
CA ARG A 229 -17.86 37.36 -3.72
C ARG A 229 -18.66 37.44 -5.02
N ALA A 230 -18.75 36.33 -5.76
CA ALA A 230 -19.54 36.27 -6.98
C ALA A 230 -21.04 36.44 -6.67
N LEU A 231 -21.54 35.83 -5.60
CA LEU A 231 -22.91 35.98 -5.15
C LEU A 231 -23.22 37.41 -4.67
N GLU A 232 -22.32 38.01 -3.90
CA GLU A 232 -22.45 39.41 -3.46
C GLU A 232 -22.47 40.36 -4.67
N GLU A 233 -21.58 40.15 -5.66
CA GLU A 233 -21.60 40.93 -6.89
C GLU A 233 -22.90 40.71 -7.70
N LEU A 234 -23.43 39.49 -7.74
CA LEU A 234 -24.72 39.21 -8.38
C LEU A 234 -25.84 39.99 -7.68
N ARG A 235 -25.94 39.90 -6.35
CA ARG A 235 -26.96 40.61 -5.56
C ARG A 235 -26.91 42.11 -5.81
N ALA A 236 -25.72 42.71 -5.75
CA ALA A 236 -25.55 44.15 -6.03
C ALA A 236 -25.96 44.53 -7.47
N ARG A 237 -25.79 43.64 -8.46
CA ARG A 237 -26.28 43.87 -9.83
C ARG A 237 -27.79 43.73 -9.92
N LEU A 238 -28.35 42.70 -9.32
CA LEU A 238 -29.80 42.46 -9.31
C LEU A 238 -30.54 43.61 -8.64
N GLU A 239 -30.06 44.10 -7.50
CA GLU A 239 -30.61 45.26 -6.80
C GLU A 239 -30.53 46.54 -7.65
N ARG A 240 -29.38 46.78 -8.30
CA ARG A 240 -29.21 47.95 -9.18
C ARG A 240 -30.20 47.97 -10.35
N GLU A 241 -30.50 46.80 -10.93
CA GLU A 241 -31.45 46.68 -12.04
C GLU A 241 -32.90 46.47 -11.55
N GLY A 242 -33.15 46.39 -10.23
CA GLY A 242 -34.47 46.21 -9.65
C GLY A 242 -35.08 44.82 -9.87
N ALA A 243 -34.26 43.77 -9.95
CA ALA A 243 -34.71 42.39 -10.12
C ALA A 243 -35.48 41.88 -8.89
N ARG A 244 -36.45 40.99 -9.12
CA ARG A 244 -37.13 40.26 -8.03
C ARG A 244 -36.34 39.01 -7.65
N SER A 245 -36.44 38.62 -6.39
CA SER A 245 -35.92 37.36 -5.84
C SER A 245 -37.07 36.39 -5.52
N SER A 246 -36.79 35.09 -5.61
CA SER A 246 -37.74 34.04 -5.21
C SER A 246 -37.02 32.72 -4.89
N ASP A 247 -37.80 31.72 -4.47
CA ASP A 247 -37.41 30.34 -4.22
C ASP A 247 -36.78 29.65 -5.44
N VAL A 248 -37.28 29.94 -6.64
CA VAL A 248 -36.69 29.50 -7.91
C VAL A 248 -36.32 30.72 -8.75
N GLN A 249 -35.02 30.85 -9.03
CA GLN A 249 -34.45 32.00 -9.74
C GLN A 249 -33.24 31.56 -10.56
N VAL A 250 -33.08 32.11 -11.76
CA VAL A 250 -31.89 31.90 -12.59
C VAL A 250 -31.37 33.26 -13.02
N SER A 251 -30.13 33.56 -12.66
CA SER A 251 -29.48 34.81 -13.03
C SER A 251 -28.21 34.55 -13.83
N LEU A 252 -28.02 35.33 -14.90
CA LEU A 252 -26.85 35.31 -15.77
C LEU A 252 -26.12 36.65 -15.64
N MET A 253 -24.81 36.63 -15.40
CA MET A 253 -24.00 37.86 -15.34
C MET A 253 -22.70 37.74 -16.12
N TRP A 254 -22.25 38.85 -16.71
CA TRP A 254 -21.00 38.91 -17.47
C TRP A 254 -20.33 40.29 -17.38
N ASN A 255 -19.13 40.42 -17.96
CA ASN A 255 -18.24 41.56 -17.70
C ASN A 255 -17.79 42.32 -18.97
N ASN A 256 -18.70 42.52 -19.93
CA ASN A 256 -18.45 43.34 -21.11
C ASN A 256 -19.75 43.94 -21.68
N TYR A 257 -19.64 44.54 -22.86
CA TYR A 257 -20.75 45.18 -23.58
C TYR A 257 -21.46 44.26 -24.56
N ASN A 258 -21.10 42.97 -24.64
CA ASN A 258 -21.77 42.03 -25.55
C ASN A 258 -23.16 41.68 -25.02
N ASP A 259 -23.98 41.19 -25.93
CA ASP A 259 -25.37 40.78 -25.72
C ASP A 259 -25.37 39.26 -25.51
N LEU A 260 -25.61 38.83 -24.26
CA LEU A 260 -25.78 37.43 -23.92
C LEU A 260 -27.21 37.25 -23.43
N ASP A 261 -27.91 36.31 -24.06
CA ASP A 261 -29.31 36.01 -23.73
C ASP A 261 -29.36 34.77 -22.83
N LEU A 262 -30.13 34.88 -21.76
CA LEU A 262 -30.55 33.79 -20.90
C LEU A 262 -31.78 33.11 -21.49
N HIS A 263 -31.67 31.80 -21.69
CA HIS A 263 -32.79 30.97 -22.11
C HIS A 263 -33.05 29.91 -21.05
N VAL A 264 -34.26 29.90 -20.48
CA VAL A 264 -34.67 28.86 -19.53
C VAL A 264 -35.83 28.06 -20.12
N VAL A 265 -35.69 26.75 -20.17
CA VAL A 265 -36.75 25.84 -20.62
C VAL A 265 -37.43 25.26 -19.38
N CYS A 266 -38.73 25.55 -19.23
CA CYS A 266 -39.55 25.00 -18.14
C CYS A 266 -39.80 23.49 -18.36
N PRO A 267 -40.24 22.75 -17.32
CA PRO A 267 -40.62 21.34 -17.44
C PRO A 267 -41.72 21.08 -18.48
N SER A 268 -42.56 22.08 -18.78
CA SER A 268 -43.58 22.02 -19.84
C SER A 268 -43.00 21.99 -21.26
N GLY A 269 -41.70 22.28 -21.42
CA GLY A 269 -41.01 22.46 -22.70
C GLY A 269 -41.06 23.89 -23.24
N GLU A 270 -41.76 24.81 -22.57
CA GLU A 270 -41.80 26.22 -22.94
C GLU A 270 -40.48 26.92 -22.61
N ARG A 271 -40.01 27.80 -23.51
CA ARG A 271 -38.76 28.54 -23.35
C ARG A 271 -39.01 30.01 -23.01
N ILE A 272 -38.43 30.45 -21.91
CA ILE A 272 -38.34 31.86 -21.48
C ILE A 272 -37.06 32.45 -22.06
N HIS A 273 -37.15 33.60 -22.72
CA HIS A 273 -36.01 34.37 -23.23
C HIS A 273 -36.44 35.79 -23.59
N GLY A 274 -35.53 36.66 -24.03
CA GLY A 274 -35.84 38.07 -24.36
C GLY A 274 -37.03 38.28 -25.31
N GLY A 275 -37.29 37.34 -26.23
CA GLY A 275 -38.44 37.35 -27.15
C GLY A 275 -39.73 36.74 -26.59
N ASN A 276 -39.64 35.90 -25.56
CA ASN A 276 -40.77 35.31 -24.83
C ASN A 276 -40.54 35.47 -23.32
N ARG A 277 -40.82 36.66 -22.80
CA ARG A 277 -40.44 37.03 -21.43
C ARG A 277 -41.33 36.41 -20.36
N LYS A 278 -42.56 36.04 -20.69
CA LYS A 278 -43.54 35.45 -19.76
C LYS A 278 -43.93 34.09 -20.27
N SER A 279 -43.73 33.07 -19.44
CA SER A 279 -44.12 31.70 -19.75
C SER A 279 -45.45 31.35 -19.10
N ALA A 280 -46.19 30.41 -19.70
CA ALA A 280 -47.36 29.80 -19.06
C ALA A 280 -47.00 29.03 -17.79
N CYS A 281 -45.71 28.69 -17.63
CA CYS A 281 -45.15 28.08 -16.43
C CYS A 281 -44.98 29.06 -15.25
N GLY A 282 -45.41 30.33 -15.39
CA GLY A 282 -45.35 31.36 -14.34
C GLY A 282 -44.02 32.12 -14.26
N GLY A 283 -42.99 31.66 -14.99
CA GLY A 283 -41.68 32.31 -15.01
C GLY A 283 -41.67 33.59 -15.84
N GLU A 284 -40.96 34.60 -15.35
CA GLU A 284 -40.80 35.91 -15.99
C GLU A 284 -39.33 36.31 -16.10
N LEU A 285 -38.88 36.70 -17.30
CA LEU A 285 -37.61 37.41 -17.51
C LEU A 285 -37.81 38.87 -17.11
N ASP A 286 -37.51 39.18 -15.85
CA ASP A 286 -37.76 40.50 -15.26
C ASP A 286 -36.63 41.49 -15.60
N VAL A 287 -35.37 41.04 -15.62
CA VAL A 287 -34.21 41.83 -16.03
C VAL A 287 -33.59 41.24 -17.29
N ASP A 288 -33.42 42.10 -18.29
CA ASP A 288 -32.77 41.85 -19.57
C ASP A 288 -31.76 42.98 -19.78
N ALA A 289 -30.54 42.64 -20.21
CA ALA A 289 -29.44 43.58 -20.26
C ALA A 289 -28.67 43.49 -21.57
N ASN A 290 -28.18 44.64 -22.00
CA ASN A 290 -27.29 44.79 -23.14
C ASN A 290 -27.88 44.58 -24.56
N VAL A 291 -29.20 44.51 -24.72
CA VAL A 291 -29.90 44.69 -26.03
C VAL A 291 -29.32 45.90 -26.79
N ARG A 292 -29.05 46.98 -26.05
CA ARG A 292 -28.12 48.05 -26.42
C ARG A 292 -26.93 48.00 -25.46
N PRO A 293 -25.70 48.30 -25.90
CA PRO A 293 -24.50 48.08 -25.09
C PRO A 293 -24.36 49.14 -23.99
N ASP A 294 -25.23 49.11 -22.98
CA ASP A 294 -25.42 50.17 -21.99
C ASP A 294 -24.57 49.93 -20.74
N SER A 295 -24.38 48.67 -20.33
CA SER A 295 -23.62 48.30 -19.13
C SER A 295 -22.39 47.45 -19.43
N ARG A 296 -21.37 47.59 -18.58
CA ARG A 296 -20.17 46.72 -18.55
C ARG A 296 -20.27 45.60 -17.53
N LYS A 297 -21.25 45.67 -16.64
CA LYS A 297 -21.59 44.68 -15.62
C LYS A 297 -23.06 44.27 -15.77
N PRO A 298 -23.48 43.80 -16.95
CA PRO A 298 -24.84 43.35 -17.21
C PRO A 298 -25.22 42.14 -16.36
N VAL A 299 -26.53 41.99 -16.17
CA VAL A 299 -27.19 40.85 -15.52
C VAL A 299 -28.53 40.61 -16.20
N GLU A 300 -28.88 39.35 -16.44
CA GLU A 300 -30.24 38.93 -16.77
C GLU A 300 -30.79 38.04 -15.67
N ASN A 301 -32.11 38.08 -15.47
CA ASN A 301 -32.75 37.33 -14.40
C ASN A 301 -34.11 36.78 -14.84
N VAL A 302 -34.30 35.49 -14.59
CA VAL A 302 -35.59 34.81 -14.72
C VAL A 302 -36.04 34.38 -13.34
N VAL A 303 -37.25 34.74 -12.97
CA VAL A 303 -37.82 34.51 -11.64
C VAL A 303 -39.23 33.95 -11.76
N TRP A 304 -39.59 33.09 -10.82
CA TRP A 304 -40.96 32.61 -10.61
C TRP A 304 -41.50 33.24 -9.32
N PRO A 305 -42.80 33.54 -9.21
CA PRO A 305 -43.37 33.89 -7.93
C PRO A 305 -43.18 32.76 -6.90
N GLU A 306 -43.03 33.14 -5.64
CA GLU A 306 -42.71 32.21 -4.54
C GLU A 306 -43.74 31.08 -4.46
N GLY A 307 -43.26 29.83 -4.51
CA GLY A 307 -44.11 28.63 -4.46
C GLY A 307 -44.88 28.33 -5.74
N GLU A 308 -44.84 29.19 -6.76
CA GLU A 308 -45.59 28.99 -8.02
C GLU A 308 -44.78 28.26 -9.10
N ALA A 309 -43.45 28.11 -8.93
CA ALA A 309 -42.61 27.41 -9.88
C ALA A 309 -43.07 25.93 -10.05
N PRO A 310 -43.37 25.44 -11.26
CA PRO A 310 -43.73 24.05 -11.49
C PRO A 310 -42.63 23.07 -11.08
N ALA A 311 -43.02 21.88 -10.61
CA ALA A 311 -42.05 20.82 -10.32
C ALA A 311 -41.52 20.17 -11.59
N GLY A 312 -40.28 19.68 -11.53
CA GLY A 312 -39.63 18.96 -12.62
C GLY A 312 -38.32 19.59 -13.08
N THR A 313 -37.87 19.20 -14.27
CA THR A 313 -36.55 19.54 -14.79
C THR A 313 -36.54 20.84 -15.58
N TYR A 314 -35.69 21.77 -15.17
CA TYR A 314 -35.41 23.03 -15.86
C TYR A 314 -34.06 22.95 -16.54
N GLN A 315 -33.97 23.47 -17.76
CA GLN A 315 -32.72 23.53 -18.51
C GLN A 315 -32.36 24.99 -18.76
N VAL A 316 -31.15 25.38 -18.37
CA VAL A 316 -30.64 26.73 -18.53
C VAL A 316 -29.61 26.76 -19.63
N PHE A 317 -29.81 27.65 -20.58
CA PHE A 317 -28.92 27.87 -21.69
C PHE A 317 -28.47 29.33 -21.74
N ALA A 318 -27.23 29.54 -22.17
CA ALA A 318 -26.69 30.86 -22.46
C ALA A 318 -26.41 30.96 -23.96
N HIS A 319 -26.81 32.08 -24.57
CA HIS A 319 -26.66 32.30 -25.99
C HIS A 319 -25.98 33.64 -26.27
N TYR A 320 -24.95 33.62 -27.12
CA TYR A 320 -24.28 34.85 -27.54
C TYR A 320 -25.04 35.48 -28.70
N TYR A 321 -26.09 36.24 -28.39
CA TYR A 321 -27.00 36.81 -29.38
C TYR A 321 -26.33 37.84 -30.30
N LYS A 322 -25.56 38.77 -29.74
CA LYS A 322 -24.99 39.86 -30.53
C LYS A 322 -23.66 40.39 -29.98
N LYS A 323 -22.70 40.49 -30.89
CA LYS A 323 -21.44 41.17 -30.64
C LYS A 323 -21.55 42.67 -30.92
N HIS A 324 -21.35 43.49 -29.89
CA HIS A 324 -21.41 44.95 -30.03
C HIS A 324 -20.04 45.53 -30.42
N LYS A 325 -20.03 46.55 -31.28
CA LYS A 325 -18.80 47.22 -31.75
C LYS A 325 -18.33 48.31 -30.78
N LYS A 326 -18.15 47.97 -29.50
CA LYS A 326 -17.57 48.88 -28.49
C LYS A 326 -16.17 48.42 -28.05
N ARG A 327 -15.34 49.37 -27.62
CA ARG A 327 -14.04 49.06 -26.98
C ARG A 327 -14.30 48.21 -25.73
N ARG A 328 -13.50 47.15 -25.53
CA ARG A 328 -13.65 46.14 -24.46
C ARG A 328 -14.79 45.14 -24.61
N SER A 329 -15.38 45.01 -25.80
CA SER A 329 -16.27 43.90 -26.16
C SER A 329 -15.43 42.70 -26.62
N LYS A 330 -14.66 42.13 -25.69
CA LYS A 330 -13.79 40.99 -25.95
C LYS A 330 -14.61 39.74 -26.28
N ASP A 331 -14.00 38.86 -27.05
CA ASP A 331 -14.56 37.60 -27.52
C ASP A 331 -13.43 36.57 -27.40
N PRO A 332 -13.60 35.45 -26.68
CA PRO A 332 -14.83 34.98 -26.02
C PRO A 332 -15.27 35.85 -24.81
N THR A 333 -16.57 35.83 -24.52
CA THR A 333 -17.17 36.47 -23.34
C THR A 333 -17.29 35.45 -22.22
N LYS A 334 -16.64 35.73 -21.08
CA LYS A 334 -16.85 34.95 -19.85
C LYS A 334 -18.16 35.35 -19.18
N PHE A 335 -18.90 34.37 -18.72
CA PHE A 335 -20.18 34.55 -18.02
C PHE A 335 -20.26 33.62 -16.80
N GLN A 336 -21.16 33.97 -15.88
CA GLN A 336 -21.51 33.18 -14.72
C GLN A 336 -23.03 33.08 -14.64
N VAL A 337 -23.54 31.88 -14.36
CA VAL A 337 -24.95 31.58 -14.12
C VAL A 337 -25.09 31.09 -12.69
N ILE A 338 -26.03 31.68 -11.96
CA ILE A 338 -26.42 31.21 -10.63
C ILE A 338 -27.88 30.79 -10.72
N ALA A 339 -28.15 29.52 -10.42
CA ALA A 339 -29.49 28.95 -10.37
C ALA A 339 -29.83 28.62 -8.92
N ASN A 340 -30.89 29.23 -8.39
CA ASN A 340 -31.51 28.91 -7.12
C ASN A 340 -32.67 27.94 -7.38
N ALA A 341 -32.61 26.75 -6.79
CA ALA A 341 -33.65 25.72 -6.88
C ALA A 341 -34.16 25.38 -5.47
N TYR A 342 -35.06 26.22 -4.94
CA TYR A 342 -35.66 26.05 -3.61
C TYR A 342 -34.61 26.03 -2.48
N GLY A 343 -33.69 27.00 -2.48
CA GLY A 343 -32.62 27.16 -1.48
C GLY A 343 -31.29 26.52 -1.88
N ASP A 344 -31.29 25.63 -2.87
CA ASP A 344 -30.08 25.05 -3.44
C ASP A 344 -29.50 25.98 -4.51
N LEU A 345 -28.44 26.70 -4.15
CA LEU A 345 -27.75 27.68 -4.99
C LEU A 345 -26.61 27.02 -5.77
N MET A 346 -26.72 27.03 -7.09
CA MET A 346 -25.77 26.39 -7.99
C MET A 346 -25.09 27.42 -8.88
N GLU A 347 -23.77 27.53 -8.75
CA GLU A 347 -22.93 28.42 -9.57
C GLU A 347 -22.29 27.65 -10.73
N TYR A 348 -22.41 28.22 -11.93
CA TYR A 348 -21.77 27.73 -13.14
C TYR A 348 -21.01 28.87 -13.81
N SER A 349 -19.80 28.61 -14.28
CA SER A 349 -19.00 29.56 -15.05
C SER A 349 -18.67 29.00 -16.42
N GLY A 350 -18.62 29.86 -17.42
CA GLY A 350 -18.36 29.46 -18.80
C GLY A 350 -17.83 30.61 -19.66
N GLU A 351 -17.47 30.29 -20.89
CA GLU A 351 -17.07 31.26 -21.90
C GLU A 351 -17.82 30.95 -23.20
N LEU A 352 -18.37 31.98 -23.85
CA LEU A 352 -19.08 31.87 -25.11
C LEU A 352 -18.39 32.74 -26.17
N SER A 353 -18.24 32.20 -27.37
CA SER A 353 -17.77 32.94 -28.53
C SER A 353 -18.93 33.33 -29.46
N PHE A 354 -18.81 34.46 -30.15
CA PHE A 354 -19.85 34.87 -31.10
C PHE A 354 -19.97 33.87 -32.26
N GLY A 355 -21.18 33.38 -32.52
CA GLY A 355 -21.48 32.42 -33.59
C GLY A 355 -21.40 30.95 -33.15
N GLU A 356 -21.08 30.67 -31.89
CA GLU A 356 -21.31 29.34 -31.30
C GLU A 356 -22.81 29.07 -31.14
N GLU A 357 -23.17 27.80 -31.17
CA GLU A 357 -24.54 27.37 -30.86
C GLU A 357 -24.88 27.66 -29.40
N ILE A 358 -26.17 27.76 -29.11
CA ILE A 358 -26.67 27.97 -27.75
C ILE A 358 -26.14 26.88 -26.80
N GLN A 359 -25.44 27.30 -25.74
CA GLN A 359 -24.79 26.38 -24.81
C GLN A 359 -25.73 26.03 -23.67
N LEU A 360 -25.95 24.73 -23.43
CA LEU A 360 -26.54 24.24 -22.19
C LEU A 360 -25.54 24.47 -21.05
N VAL A 361 -25.91 25.29 -20.08
CA VAL A 361 -25.06 25.62 -18.93
C VAL A 361 -25.32 24.63 -17.80
N CYS A 362 -26.58 24.44 -17.45
CA CYS A 362 -26.96 23.51 -16.40
C CYS A 362 -28.38 22.98 -16.58
N THR A 363 -28.67 21.93 -15.84
CA THR A 363 -30.00 21.35 -15.70
C THR A 363 -30.22 21.14 -14.21
N PHE A 364 -31.34 21.62 -13.70
CA PHE A 364 -31.69 21.47 -12.29
C PHE A 364 -33.12 20.97 -12.14
N GLU A 365 -33.38 20.34 -11.01
CA GLU A 365 -34.69 19.78 -10.68
C GLU A 365 -35.33 20.58 -9.56
N VAL A 366 -36.57 21.00 -9.76
CA VAL A 366 -37.35 21.67 -8.73
C VAL A 366 -38.29 20.63 -8.10
N PRO A 367 -38.22 20.42 -6.76
CA PRO A 367 -39.04 19.44 -6.08
C PRO A 367 -40.54 19.71 -6.21
N THR A 368 -41.33 18.65 -6.03
CA THR A 368 -42.79 18.73 -5.93
C THR A 368 -43.24 19.53 -4.71
N MET A 369 -44.48 20.02 -4.70
CA MET A 369 -45.02 20.78 -3.56
C MET A 369 -44.95 19.98 -2.25
N GLU A 370 -45.25 18.68 -2.30
CA GLU A 370 -45.15 17.79 -1.12
C GLU A 370 -43.71 17.65 -0.61
N GLU A 371 -42.74 17.55 -1.52
CA GLU A 371 -41.32 17.50 -1.16
C GLU A 371 -40.84 18.85 -0.60
N ARG A 372 -41.30 19.96 -1.16
CA ARG A 372 -41.00 21.31 -0.65
C ARG A 372 -41.52 21.52 0.77
N GLU A 373 -42.73 21.06 1.07
CA GLU A 373 -43.30 21.09 2.43
C GLU A 373 -42.51 20.21 3.40
N ARG A 374 -42.04 19.04 2.95
CA ARG A 374 -41.16 18.19 3.75
C ARG A 374 -39.82 18.87 4.03
N ILE A 375 -39.15 19.37 3.00
CA ILE A 375 -37.86 20.10 3.12
C ILE A 375 -38.01 21.27 4.09
N LYS A 376 -39.10 22.05 3.96
CA LYS A 376 -39.38 23.17 4.86
C LYS A 376 -39.54 22.72 6.31
N ARG A 377 -40.31 21.64 6.56
CA ARG A 377 -40.50 21.10 7.91
C ARG A 377 -39.20 20.58 8.52
N ASP A 378 -38.42 19.87 7.71
CA ASP A 378 -37.13 19.30 8.14
C ASP A 378 -36.14 20.43 8.48
N LEU A 379 -36.10 21.50 7.68
CA LEU A 379 -35.27 22.70 7.91
C LEU A 379 -35.72 23.47 9.17
N GLU A 380 -37.02 23.69 9.34
CA GLU A 380 -37.58 24.33 10.55
C GLU A 380 -37.25 23.53 11.82
N GLU A 381 -37.28 22.20 11.73
CA GLU A 381 -36.89 21.34 12.84
C GLU A 381 -35.38 21.40 13.13
N GLN A 382 -34.53 21.45 12.10
CA GLN A 382 -33.09 21.65 12.26
C GLN A 382 -32.77 22.98 12.94
N ILE A 383 -33.38 24.09 12.49
CA ILE A 383 -33.21 25.41 13.10
C ILE A 383 -33.63 25.38 14.57
N ARG A 384 -34.81 24.82 14.87
CA ARG A 384 -35.29 24.68 16.26
C ARG A 384 -34.32 23.88 17.13
N ARG A 385 -33.78 22.77 16.61
CA ARG A 385 -32.84 21.92 17.35
C ARG A 385 -31.50 22.65 17.60
N SER A 386 -31.02 23.42 16.61
CA SER A 386 -29.85 24.28 16.74
C SER A 386 -30.07 25.37 17.80
N GLU A 387 -31.19 26.11 17.73
CA GLU A 387 -31.55 27.15 18.71
C GLU A 387 -31.74 26.60 20.12
N SER A 388 -32.23 25.37 20.26
CA SER A 388 -32.41 24.71 21.56
C SER A 388 -31.10 24.16 22.16
N GLY A 389 -29.99 24.19 21.42
CA GLY A 389 -28.68 23.70 21.87
C GLY A 389 -28.57 22.18 22.01
N GLU A 390 -29.53 21.42 21.45
CA GLU A 390 -29.55 19.95 21.53
C GLU A 390 -28.59 19.27 20.54
N ILE A 391 -28.02 20.01 19.59
CA ILE A 391 -27.09 19.50 18.58
C ILE A 391 -25.76 20.27 18.69
N SER A 392 -24.64 19.56 18.92
CA SER A 392 -23.30 20.15 18.76
C SER A 392 -22.99 20.28 17.26
N ALA A 393 -22.23 21.30 16.86
CA ALA A 393 -21.83 21.53 15.46
C ALA A 393 -21.26 20.28 14.76
N ASP A 394 -20.67 19.36 15.52
CA ASP A 394 -20.12 18.08 15.04
C ASP A 394 -21.19 17.09 14.53
N GLN A 395 -22.44 17.16 14.98
CA GLN A 395 -23.52 16.27 14.52
C GLN A 395 -24.18 16.75 13.22
N ILE A 396 -24.14 18.05 12.94
CA ILE A 396 -24.66 18.65 11.69
C ILE A 396 -23.82 18.16 10.50
N LEU A 397 -22.50 18.12 10.65
CA LEU A 397 -21.56 17.61 9.65
C LEU A 397 -21.71 16.10 9.33
N ALA A 398 -22.33 15.32 10.22
CA ALA A 398 -22.47 13.87 10.07
C ALA A 398 -23.70 13.47 9.23
N ASP A 399 -24.81 14.21 9.33
CA ASP A 399 -26.03 13.97 8.55
C ASP A 399 -25.95 14.53 7.12
N GLU A 400 -25.02 15.45 6.87
CA GLU A 400 -24.83 16.10 5.58
C GLU A 400 -23.84 15.38 4.63
N ALA A 401 -23.33 14.21 5.02
CA ALA A 401 -22.39 13.40 4.23
C ALA A 401 -23.04 12.69 3.01
N THR A 402 -24.09 13.28 2.41
CA THR A 402 -24.61 12.95 1.08
C THR A 402 -24.32 14.14 0.18
N PRO A 403 -23.73 13.97 -1.02
CA PRO A 403 -23.13 15.06 -1.75
C PRO A 403 -24.21 15.99 -2.34
N LYS A 404 -24.56 17.04 -1.59
CA LYS A 404 -25.17 18.25 -2.11
C LYS A 404 -24.44 19.45 -1.53
N GLN A 405 -23.76 20.14 -2.43
CA GLN A 405 -23.58 21.59 -2.47
C GLN A 405 -23.51 22.37 -1.14
N VAL A 406 -22.27 22.73 -0.80
CA VAL A 406 -21.83 23.94 -0.09
C VAL A 406 -22.84 24.53 0.90
N GLU A 407 -22.75 24.15 2.18
CA GLU A 407 -23.46 24.89 3.23
C GLU A 407 -22.97 26.33 3.37
N PHE A 408 -23.95 27.22 3.36
CA PHE A 408 -23.88 28.58 3.86
C PHE A 408 -24.67 28.69 5.18
N GLY A 409 -24.38 27.82 6.15
CA GLY A 409 -24.79 27.99 7.54
C GLY A 409 -23.73 28.75 8.34
N GLU A 410 -23.61 30.07 8.14
CA GLU A 410 -22.99 31.02 9.11
C GLU A 410 -22.96 32.49 8.62
N LEU A 411 -23.43 32.84 7.41
CA LEU A 411 -23.19 34.18 6.84
C LEU A 411 -24.43 35.11 6.76
N VAL A 412 -25.43 34.91 7.62
CA VAL A 412 -26.61 35.81 7.67
C VAL A 412 -26.66 36.63 8.95
N ASP A 413 -26.10 36.16 10.07
CA ASP A 413 -26.12 36.93 11.32
C ASP A 413 -24.96 37.95 11.45
N GLU A 414 -23.86 37.81 10.70
CA GLU A 414 -22.72 38.74 10.81
C GLU A 414 -22.92 40.02 9.99
N ILE A 415 -23.72 39.99 8.92
CA ILE A 415 -23.96 41.15 8.04
C ILE A 415 -24.94 42.16 8.66
N GLU A 416 -25.90 41.73 9.49
CA GLU A 416 -26.77 42.68 10.20
C GLU A 416 -26.05 43.44 11.34
N SER A 417 -24.92 42.93 11.82
CA SER A 417 -24.15 43.57 12.90
C SER A 417 -23.20 44.69 12.44
N GLU A 418 -22.87 44.75 11.14
CA GLU A 418 -21.95 45.76 10.57
C GLU A 418 -22.65 46.91 9.82
N ILE A 419 -23.98 46.88 9.65
CA ILE A 419 -24.75 47.94 8.95
C ILE A 419 -25.19 49.07 9.90
N ALA A 420 -24.85 49.02 11.18
CA ALA A 420 -25.24 50.02 12.16
C ALA A 420 -24.14 51.05 12.50
N ASP A 421 -23.34 51.54 11.55
CA ASP A 421 -22.72 52.88 11.65
C ASP A 421 -21.95 53.31 10.39
N GLN A 422 -22.62 53.67 9.29
CA GLN A 422 -22.03 54.60 8.32
C GLN A 422 -23.06 55.62 7.81
N PRO A 423 -22.80 56.93 7.92
CA PRO A 423 -23.69 57.95 7.37
C PRO A 423 -23.61 57.93 5.84
N GLU A 424 -24.79 57.99 5.20
CA GLU A 424 -24.96 58.04 3.76
C GLU A 424 -24.19 59.22 3.13
N ASP A 425 -23.30 58.92 2.19
CA ASP A 425 -22.68 59.89 1.27
C ASP A 425 -23.67 60.12 0.11
N ASP A 426 -24.42 61.23 0.18
CA ASP A 426 -25.48 61.57 -0.78
C ASP A 426 -24.97 62.06 -2.15
N GLY A 427 -23.67 61.95 -2.42
CA GLY A 427 -23.10 62.21 -3.75
C GLY A 427 -23.28 63.64 -4.25
N SER A 428 -23.65 64.58 -3.38
CA SER A 428 -23.69 66.00 -3.71
C SER A 428 -22.30 66.60 -3.55
N GLY A 429 -21.55 66.68 -4.66
CA GLY A 429 -20.18 67.21 -4.72
C GLY A 429 -20.05 68.71 -4.43
N VAL A 430 -20.46 69.16 -3.25
CA VAL A 430 -20.32 70.52 -2.74
C VAL A 430 -19.46 70.46 -1.46
N PRO A 431 -18.30 71.12 -1.41
CA PRO A 431 -17.50 71.13 -0.20
C PRO A 431 -18.21 71.92 0.92
N PRO A 432 -18.14 71.47 2.18
CA PRO A 432 -18.74 72.19 3.29
C PRO A 432 -18.06 73.55 3.50
N ALA A 433 -18.87 74.56 3.83
CA ALA A 433 -18.40 75.92 4.12
C ALA A 433 -17.58 75.95 5.41
N PRO A 434 -16.61 76.88 5.54
CA PRO A 434 -15.83 77.01 6.77
C PRO A 434 -16.67 77.66 7.88
N ASP A 435 -16.57 77.07 9.08
CA ASP A 435 -17.23 77.54 10.29
C ASP A 435 -16.82 78.98 10.65
N LEU A 436 -17.83 79.80 10.98
CA LEU A 436 -17.66 81.06 11.69
C LEU A 436 -18.27 80.87 13.09
N ASP A 437 -17.39 80.94 14.10
CA ASP A 437 -17.59 81.08 15.56
C ASP A 437 -18.95 80.73 16.19
#